data_AF-U2R7A7-F1
#
_entry.id   AF-U2R7A7-F1
#
_cell.length_a   1.000
_cell.length_b   1.000
_cell.length_c   1.000
_cell.angle_alpha   90.00
_cell.angle_beta   90.00
_cell.angle_gamma   90.00
#
_symmetry.space_group_name_H-M   'P 1'
#
loop_
_entity.id
_entity.type
_entity.pdbx_description
1 polymer ?
#
loop_
_entity_poly.entity_id
_entity_poly.type
_entity_poly.pdbx_seq_one_letter_code
_entity_poly.pdbx_strand_id
1 'polypeptide(L)'
;VADHSDFAERAMDRLHATMTFMCAAVFATPEEFAVVRRRVNRAHAPVRARAAGSAPAYNAYDPQLQLWVAATLYRTMMDLHERVFGPLSPAEQEGVYQEYTRLGANMQVPPSSWPPTREAFDGYWEEMLGRVSVSDRTRELAGQILYPRNVPLWVRLLLPDARLVTAGLLPEPVRELYRLPWSEQHRQRYERWMRRLAWWYPRMPRALRHAPRDAYLRRVRRMVREDRARAR
;
A
#
# COMPACT_ATOMS: atom_id res chain seq x y z
N VAL A 1 -10.80 9.38 6.24
CA VAL A 1 -10.43 9.29 4.80
C VAL A 1 -11.60 9.66 3.90
N ALA A 2 -12.78 9.04 4.06
CA ALA A 2 -13.97 9.36 3.27
C ALA A 2 -14.40 10.83 3.36
N ASP A 3 -14.13 11.50 4.49
CA ASP A 3 -14.54 12.89 4.74
C ASP A 3 -13.49 13.93 4.31
N HIS A 4 -12.31 13.47 3.90
CA HIS A 4 -11.13 14.34 3.68
C HIS A 4 -10.45 14.08 2.34
N SER A 5 -11.08 13.32 1.44
CA SER A 5 -10.53 13.03 0.12
C SER A 5 -11.65 12.92 -0.91
N ASP A 6 -11.47 13.64 -2.02
CA ASP A 6 -12.09 13.47 -3.33
C ASP A 6 -11.62 12.16 -4.01
N PHE A 7 -11.68 11.05 -3.27
CA PHE A 7 -10.99 9.80 -3.54
C PHE A 7 -11.24 9.27 -4.97
N ALA A 8 -12.50 9.32 -5.42
CA ALA A 8 -12.93 8.81 -6.71
C ALA A 8 -12.43 9.66 -7.89
N GLU A 9 -12.41 10.98 -7.73
CA GLU A 9 -12.08 11.92 -8.81
C GLU A 9 -10.58 12.03 -9.03
N ARG A 10 -9.79 11.74 -7.99
CA ARG A 10 -8.33 11.85 -7.98
C ARG A 10 -7.62 10.55 -7.69
N ALA A 11 -8.25 9.42 -8.03
CA ALA A 11 -7.70 8.08 -7.78
C ALA A 11 -6.27 7.94 -8.35
N MET A 12 -6.01 8.44 -9.56
CA MET A 12 -4.69 8.39 -10.21
C MET A 12 -3.66 9.28 -9.52
N ASP A 13 -4.02 10.51 -9.16
CA ASP A 13 -3.14 11.41 -8.40
C ASP A 13 -2.70 10.77 -7.08
N ARG A 14 -3.65 10.13 -6.39
CA ARG A 14 -3.40 9.48 -5.11
C ARG A 14 -2.56 8.22 -5.26
N LEU A 15 -2.80 7.41 -6.29
CA LEU A 15 -1.90 6.31 -6.63
C LEU A 15 -0.47 6.81 -6.87
N HIS A 16 -0.30 7.85 -7.68
CA HIS A 16 1.02 8.43 -7.93
C HIS A 16 1.66 9.01 -6.67
N ALA A 17 0.89 9.61 -5.77
CA ALA A 17 1.39 10.09 -4.48
C ALA A 17 1.92 8.95 -3.60
N THR A 18 1.14 7.86 -3.46
CA THR A 18 1.56 6.67 -2.72
C THR A 18 2.81 6.04 -3.34
N MET A 19 2.84 5.85 -4.66
CA MET A 19 4.01 5.28 -5.35
C MET A 19 5.24 6.17 -5.22
N THR A 20 5.09 7.49 -5.29
CA THR A 20 6.18 8.44 -5.07
C THR A 20 6.74 8.30 -3.65
N PHE A 21 5.87 8.21 -2.63
CA PHE A 21 6.29 8.02 -1.25
C PHE A 21 7.00 6.68 -1.06
N MET A 22 6.42 5.57 -1.52
CA MET A 22 6.99 4.23 -1.37
C MET A 22 8.35 4.10 -2.06
N CYS A 23 8.47 4.56 -3.30
CA CYS A 23 9.76 4.55 -4.00
C CYS A 23 10.80 5.44 -3.31
N ALA A 24 10.39 6.60 -2.78
CA ALA A 24 11.31 7.47 -2.06
C ALA A 24 11.76 6.87 -0.72
N ALA A 25 10.83 6.26 0.02
CA ALA A 25 11.09 5.67 1.33
C ALA A 25 12.08 4.51 1.27
N VAL A 26 12.19 3.84 0.13
CA VAL A 26 13.09 2.69 -0.07
C VAL A 26 14.38 3.09 -0.82
N PHE A 27 14.31 3.97 -1.82
CA PHE A 27 15.41 4.16 -2.78
C PHE A 27 15.97 5.59 -2.88
N ALA A 28 15.35 6.58 -2.26
CA ALA A 28 15.85 7.96 -2.32
C ALA A 28 16.91 8.21 -1.24
N THR A 29 17.72 9.27 -1.40
CA THR A 29 18.62 9.70 -0.33
C THR A 29 17.84 10.27 0.86
N PRO A 30 18.42 10.34 2.07
CA PRO A 30 17.75 10.94 3.23
C PRO A 30 17.24 12.37 2.97
N GLU A 31 18.00 13.19 2.23
CA GLU A 31 17.64 14.56 1.88
C GLU A 31 16.47 14.62 0.90
N GLU A 32 16.48 13.75 -0.12
CA GLU A 32 15.40 13.62 -1.09
C GLU A 32 14.11 13.14 -0.39
N PHE A 33 14.22 12.11 0.47
CA PHE A 33 13.10 11.58 1.22
C PHE A 33 12.52 12.61 2.20
N ALA A 34 13.35 13.46 2.82
CA ALA A 34 12.88 14.52 3.71
C ALA A 34 11.91 15.49 3.01
N VAL A 35 12.12 15.81 1.73
CA VAL A 35 11.20 16.64 0.92
C VAL A 35 9.86 15.94 0.72
N VAL A 36 9.89 14.65 0.35
CA VAL A 36 8.68 13.84 0.15
C VAL A 36 7.89 13.70 1.46
N ARG A 37 8.60 13.41 2.57
CA ARG A 37 8.02 13.32 3.92
C ARG A 37 7.32 14.61 4.34
N ARG A 38 7.94 15.79 4.13
CA ARG A 38 7.29 17.08 4.43
C ARG A 38 5.98 17.27 3.64
N ARG A 39 5.97 16.87 2.36
CA ARG A 39 4.78 16.98 1.51
C ARG A 39 3.66 16.04 1.97
N VAL A 40 3.98 14.81 2.33
CA VAL A 40 3.01 13.86 2.91
C VAL A 40 2.47 14.38 4.24
N ASN A 41 3.31 14.88 5.12
CA ASN A 41 2.88 15.48 6.39
C ASN A 41 1.89 16.63 6.18
N ARG A 42 2.18 17.53 5.23
CA ARG A 42 1.24 18.61 4.88
C ARG A 42 -0.10 18.07 4.39
N ALA A 43 -0.10 16.99 3.61
CA ALA A 43 -1.33 16.33 3.14
C ALA A 43 -2.07 15.55 4.24
N HIS A 44 -1.37 15.03 5.26
CA HIS A 44 -1.94 14.33 6.40
C HIS A 44 -2.46 15.27 7.50
N ALA A 45 -1.94 16.51 7.59
CA ALA A 45 -2.35 17.52 8.57
C ALA A 45 -3.87 17.74 8.72
N PRO A 46 -4.68 17.79 7.64
CA PRO A 46 -6.14 17.91 7.76
C PRO A 46 -6.85 16.58 8.04
N VAL A 47 -6.18 15.44 7.96
CA VAL A 47 -6.81 14.10 8.05
C VAL A 47 -6.96 13.68 9.50
N ARG A 48 -7.98 14.23 10.16
CA ARG A 48 -8.33 13.93 11.55
C ARG A 48 -9.79 14.28 11.84
N ALA A 49 -10.43 13.46 12.66
CA ALA A 49 -11.79 13.72 13.13
C ALA A 49 -11.95 13.27 14.59
N ARG A 50 -12.87 13.91 15.31
CA ARG A 50 -13.34 13.43 16.62
C ARG A 50 -14.32 12.27 16.41
N ALA A 51 -14.53 11.48 17.46
CA ALA A 51 -15.55 10.45 17.45
C ALA A 51 -16.94 11.10 17.25
N ALA A 52 -17.78 10.46 16.44
CA ALA A 52 -19.12 10.93 16.13
C ALA A 52 -20.07 9.75 15.90
N GLY A 53 -21.10 9.61 16.75
CA GLY A 53 -21.98 8.44 16.72
C GLY A 53 -21.19 7.14 16.91
N SER A 54 -21.31 6.22 15.95
CA SER A 54 -20.53 4.97 15.92
C SER A 54 -19.16 5.09 15.25
N ALA A 55 -18.80 6.26 14.69
CA ALA A 55 -17.52 6.47 14.04
C ALA A 55 -16.42 6.81 15.08
N PRO A 56 -15.29 6.08 15.10
CA PRO A 56 -14.20 6.37 16.03
C PRO A 56 -13.49 7.68 15.66
N ALA A 57 -12.84 8.30 16.65
CA ALA A 57 -11.88 9.37 16.38
C ALA A 57 -10.71 8.81 15.57
N TYR A 58 -10.11 9.64 14.71
CA TYR A 58 -8.94 9.24 13.95
C TYR A 58 -7.99 10.40 13.70
N ASN A 59 -6.72 10.06 13.48
CA ASN A 59 -5.67 10.99 13.11
C ASN A 59 -4.68 10.25 12.19
N ALA A 60 -4.30 10.85 11.06
CA ALA A 60 -3.30 10.27 10.16
C ALA A 60 -1.88 10.15 10.77
N TYR A 61 -1.65 10.80 11.92
CA TYR A 61 -0.44 10.69 12.74
C TYR A 61 -0.58 9.69 13.89
N ASP A 62 -1.67 8.94 13.97
CA ASP A 62 -1.81 7.90 14.98
C ASP A 62 -0.81 6.75 14.70
N PRO A 63 0.12 6.45 15.62
CA PRO A 63 1.17 5.47 15.40
C PRO A 63 0.61 4.05 15.27
N GLN A 64 -0.53 3.73 15.89
CA GLN A 64 -1.16 2.41 15.76
C GLN A 64 -1.80 2.24 14.37
N LEU A 65 -2.45 3.29 13.85
CA LEU A 65 -2.98 3.27 12.49
C LEU A 65 -1.87 3.22 11.43
N GLN A 66 -0.77 3.94 11.65
CA GLN A 66 0.40 3.89 10.77
C GLN A 66 1.08 2.52 10.80
N LEU A 67 1.20 1.90 11.98
CA LEU A 67 1.69 0.53 12.11
C LEU A 67 0.83 -0.44 11.31
N TRP A 68 -0.49 -0.32 11.39
CA TRP A 68 -1.39 -1.18 10.62
C TRP A 68 -1.18 -1.02 9.10
N VAL A 69 -1.04 0.22 8.60
CA VAL A 69 -0.70 0.46 7.19
C VAL A 69 0.63 -0.21 6.83
N ALA A 70 1.68 -0.02 7.62
CA ALA A 70 2.99 -0.63 7.38
C ALA A 70 2.93 -2.18 7.40
N ALA A 71 2.15 -2.75 8.33
CA ALA A 71 1.95 -4.19 8.44
C ALA A 71 1.24 -4.78 7.20
N THR A 72 0.21 -4.11 6.68
CA THR A 72 -0.44 -4.55 5.43
C THR A 72 0.53 -4.54 4.25
N LEU A 73 1.42 -3.54 4.17
CA LEU A 73 2.43 -3.47 3.11
C LEU A 73 3.44 -4.62 3.22
N TYR A 74 3.95 -4.90 4.43
CA TYR A 74 4.86 -6.02 4.67
C TYR A 74 4.21 -7.35 4.29
N ARG A 75 3.01 -7.65 4.82
CA ARG A 75 2.29 -8.91 4.54
C ARG A 75 2.05 -9.09 3.05
N THR A 76 1.54 -8.06 2.36
CA THR A 76 1.26 -8.15 0.92
C THR A 76 2.54 -8.28 0.10
N MET A 77 3.63 -7.59 0.46
CA MET A 77 4.89 -7.71 -0.28
C MET A 77 5.52 -9.09 -0.10
N MET A 78 5.49 -9.66 1.11
CA MET A 78 6.00 -11.01 1.36
C MET A 78 5.20 -12.07 0.60
N ASP A 79 3.87 -12.00 0.62
CA ASP A 79 3.00 -12.91 -0.15
C ASP A 79 3.25 -12.78 -1.66
N LEU A 80 3.33 -11.56 -2.20
CA LEU A 80 3.64 -11.33 -3.61
C LEU A 80 5.04 -11.82 -3.99
N HIS A 81 6.04 -11.57 -3.14
CA HIS A 81 7.40 -12.04 -3.37
C HIS A 81 7.43 -13.56 -3.47
N GLU A 82 6.85 -14.25 -2.48
CA GLU A 82 6.80 -15.71 -2.45
C GLU A 82 6.08 -16.29 -3.67
N ARG A 83 4.93 -15.72 -4.06
CA ARG A 83 4.19 -16.16 -5.25
C ARG A 83 4.96 -15.99 -6.55
N VAL A 84 5.81 -14.97 -6.66
CA VAL A 84 6.49 -14.61 -7.91
C VAL A 84 7.88 -15.23 -8.02
N PHE A 85 8.63 -15.26 -6.91
CA PHE A 85 10.04 -15.68 -6.86
C PHE A 85 10.26 -16.98 -6.08
N GLY A 86 9.23 -17.49 -5.41
CA GLY A 86 9.36 -18.60 -4.46
C GLY A 86 9.70 -18.10 -3.05
N PRO A 87 9.65 -19.01 -2.07
CA PRO A 87 9.92 -18.68 -0.67
C PRO A 87 11.38 -18.27 -0.48
N LEU A 88 11.59 -17.24 0.32
CA LEU A 88 12.92 -16.86 0.82
C LEU A 88 13.38 -17.88 1.86
N SER A 89 14.69 -18.06 2.03
CA SER A 89 15.23 -18.83 3.14
C SER A 89 14.87 -18.17 4.49
N PRO A 90 14.84 -18.91 5.61
CA PRO A 90 14.53 -18.33 6.92
C PRO A 90 15.43 -17.14 7.29
N ALA A 91 16.71 -17.18 6.93
CA ALA A 91 17.65 -16.08 7.16
C ALA A 91 17.33 -14.83 6.32
N GLU A 92 16.95 -15.02 5.05
CA GLU A 92 16.52 -13.91 4.19
C GLU A 92 15.19 -13.32 4.66
N GLN A 93 14.23 -14.15 5.10
CA GLN A 93 12.97 -13.66 5.68
C GLN A 93 13.23 -12.79 6.91
N GLU A 94 14.16 -13.20 7.78
CA GLU A 94 14.56 -12.39 8.94
C GLU A 94 15.26 -11.09 8.52
N GLY A 95 16.17 -11.15 7.54
CA GLY A 95 16.82 -9.96 7.00
C GLY A 95 15.82 -8.94 6.45
N VAL A 96 14.86 -9.40 5.64
CA VAL A 96 13.79 -8.55 5.11
C VAL A 96 12.91 -8.00 6.23
N TYR A 97 12.59 -8.81 7.25
CA TYR A 97 11.81 -8.36 8.39
C TYR A 97 12.46 -7.19 9.14
N GLN A 98 13.78 -7.28 9.39
CA GLN A 98 14.54 -6.21 10.04
C GLN A 98 14.64 -4.94 9.19
N GLU A 99 14.71 -5.08 7.85
CA GLU A 99 14.63 -3.93 6.95
C GLU A 99 13.26 -3.23 7.03
N TYR A 100 12.17 -3.99 7.18
CA TYR A 100 10.83 -3.43 7.34
C TYR A 100 10.64 -2.64 8.64
N THR A 101 11.33 -2.99 9.73
CA THR A 101 11.37 -2.16 10.93
C THR A 101 11.89 -0.75 10.61
N ARG A 102 12.92 -0.63 9.75
CA ARG A 102 13.47 0.66 9.32
C ARG A 102 12.53 1.38 8.36
N LEU A 103 11.88 0.65 7.45
CA LEU A 103 10.88 1.22 6.54
C LEU A 103 9.65 1.74 7.30
N GLY A 104 9.22 1.06 8.36
CA GLY A 104 8.17 1.53 9.27
C GLY A 104 8.50 2.87 9.90
N ALA A 105 9.77 3.10 10.28
CA ALA A 105 10.22 4.38 10.80
C ALA A 105 10.08 5.53 9.77
N ASN A 106 10.27 5.24 8.48
CA ASN A 106 9.99 6.21 7.41
C ASN A 106 8.50 6.58 7.31
N MET A 107 7.62 5.73 7.82
CA MET A 107 6.17 5.95 7.95
C MET A 107 5.77 6.53 9.32
N GLN A 108 6.73 7.01 10.12
CA GLN A 108 6.53 7.58 11.47
C GLN A 108 6.07 6.56 12.52
N VAL A 109 6.16 5.26 12.21
CA VAL A 109 5.96 4.20 13.19
C VAL A 109 7.18 4.16 14.13
N PRO A 110 7.01 4.30 15.45
CA PRO A 110 8.12 4.11 16.37
C PRO A 110 8.69 2.70 16.21
N PRO A 111 10.03 2.52 16.15
CA PRO A 111 10.62 1.19 16.00
C PRO A 111 10.19 0.19 17.07
N SER A 112 9.94 0.66 18.29
CA SER A 112 9.43 -0.16 19.41
C SER A 112 7.99 -0.63 19.25
N SER A 113 7.22 -0.06 18.32
CA SER A 113 5.85 -0.48 18.02
C SER A 113 5.80 -1.60 16.97
N TRP A 114 6.86 -1.80 16.19
CA TRP A 114 6.93 -2.92 15.26
C TRP A 114 7.09 -4.23 16.04
N PRO A 115 6.37 -5.32 15.70
CA PRO A 115 6.50 -6.57 16.42
C PRO A 115 7.97 -7.06 16.41
N PRO A 116 8.51 -7.54 17.54
CA PRO A 116 9.96 -7.80 17.64
C PRO A 116 10.43 -9.01 16.83
N THR A 117 9.51 -9.93 16.49
CA THR A 117 9.79 -11.15 15.74
C THR A 117 8.70 -11.40 14.70
N ARG A 118 8.99 -12.23 13.71
CA ARG A 118 8.00 -12.65 12.70
C ARG A 118 6.82 -13.40 13.32
N GLU A 119 7.07 -14.20 14.35
CA GLU A 119 6.01 -14.88 15.11
C GLU A 119 5.11 -13.86 15.84
N ALA A 120 5.70 -12.85 16.49
CA ALA A 120 4.93 -11.77 17.11
C ALA A 120 4.14 -10.96 16.06
N PHE A 121 4.68 -10.79 14.86
CA PHE A 121 3.98 -10.18 13.74
C PHE A 121 2.76 -11.00 13.31
N ASP A 122 2.87 -12.32 13.22
CA ASP A 122 1.75 -13.17 12.87
C ASP A 122 0.63 -13.08 13.92
N GLY A 123 0.98 -13.06 15.21
CA GLY A 123 0.02 -12.81 16.29
C GLY A 123 -0.67 -11.44 16.20
N TYR A 124 0.12 -10.39 15.98
CA TYR A 124 -0.42 -9.03 15.76
C TYR A 124 -1.35 -8.97 14.53
N TRP A 125 -0.98 -9.65 13.45
CA TRP A 125 -1.76 -9.68 12.21
C TRP A 125 -3.15 -10.29 12.43
N GLU A 126 -3.22 -11.46 13.08
CA GLU A 126 -4.49 -12.12 13.40
C GLU A 126 -5.35 -11.30 14.36
N GLU A 127 -4.74 -10.71 15.40
CA GLU A 127 -5.44 -9.79 16.31
C GLU A 127 -6.07 -8.62 15.56
N MET A 128 -5.32 -7.99 14.64
CA MET A 128 -5.81 -6.88 13.86
C MET A 128 -6.91 -7.32 12.89
N LEU A 129 -6.79 -8.49 12.24
CA LEU A 129 -7.86 -9.03 11.40
C LEU A 129 -9.17 -9.21 12.17
N GLY A 130 -9.10 -9.64 13.44
CA GLY A 130 -10.28 -9.75 14.32
C GLY A 130 -10.90 -8.42 14.73
N ARG A 131 -10.16 -7.31 14.63
CA ARG A 131 -10.60 -5.95 15.00
C ARG A 131 -11.08 -5.11 13.82
N VAL A 132 -10.66 -5.45 12.60
CA VAL A 132 -11.05 -4.69 11.40
C VAL A 132 -12.56 -4.76 11.22
N SER A 133 -13.16 -3.58 11.03
CA SER A 133 -14.58 -3.45 10.71
C SER A 133 -14.75 -2.52 9.51
N VAL A 134 -15.79 -2.76 8.72
CA VAL A 134 -16.08 -1.99 7.51
C VAL A 134 -17.50 -1.47 7.60
N SER A 135 -17.64 -0.14 7.68
CA SER A 135 -18.93 0.55 7.60
C SER A 135 -19.45 0.61 6.16
N ASP A 136 -20.72 0.94 5.98
CA ASP A 136 -21.30 1.16 4.64
C ASP A 136 -20.55 2.27 3.90
N ARG A 137 -20.15 3.34 4.60
CA ARG A 137 -19.36 4.42 4.03
C ARG A 137 -18.00 3.95 3.53
N THR A 138 -17.33 3.05 4.26
CA THR A 138 -16.06 2.47 3.83
C THR A 138 -16.26 1.53 2.63
N ARG A 139 -17.37 0.77 2.58
CA ARG A 139 -17.75 -0.04 1.41
C ARG A 139 -18.01 0.82 0.17
N GLU A 140 -18.76 1.90 0.29
CA GLU A 140 -19.01 2.86 -0.79
C GLU A 140 -17.68 3.42 -1.33
N LEU A 141 -16.80 3.83 -0.42
CA LEU A 141 -15.48 4.34 -0.78
C LEU A 141 -14.70 3.28 -1.55
N ALA A 142 -14.61 2.04 -1.05
CA ALA A 142 -13.95 0.93 -1.74
C ALA A 142 -14.54 0.68 -3.13
N GLY A 143 -15.87 0.76 -3.28
CA GLY A 143 -16.56 0.70 -4.56
C GLY A 143 -16.07 1.76 -5.54
N GLN A 144 -15.86 3.00 -5.09
CA GLN A 144 -15.31 4.07 -5.93
C GLN A 144 -13.86 3.80 -6.36
N ILE A 145 -13.06 3.11 -5.55
CA ILE A 145 -11.68 2.71 -5.89
C ILE A 145 -11.67 1.61 -6.94
N LEU A 146 -12.52 0.59 -6.76
CA LEU A 146 -12.57 -0.60 -7.60
C LEU A 146 -13.31 -0.35 -8.92
N TYR A 147 -14.17 0.67 -8.95
CA TYR A 147 -14.97 1.06 -10.12
C TYR A 147 -14.85 2.58 -10.37
N PRO A 148 -13.64 3.10 -10.63
CA PRO A 148 -13.44 4.52 -10.86
C PRO A 148 -14.10 4.95 -12.17
N ARG A 149 -14.78 6.11 -12.15
CA ARG A 149 -15.50 6.63 -13.33
C ARG A 149 -14.60 7.43 -14.28
N ASN A 150 -13.60 8.13 -13.73
CA ASN A 150 -12.77 9.09 -14.46
C ASN A 150 -11.34 8.57 -14.65
N VAL A 151 -11.18 7.50 -15.43
CA VAL A 151 -9.85 6.96 -15.79
C VAL A 151 -9.71 6.74 -17.30
N PRO A 152 -8.49 6.85 -17.86
CA PRO A 152 -8.24 6.58 -19.27
C PRO A 152 -8.75 5.21 -19.73
N LEU A 153 -9.15 5.08 -21.00
CA LEU A 153 -9.73 3.84 -21.54
C LEU A 153 -8.82 2.61 -21.32
N TRP A 154 -7.51 2.76 -21.51
CA TRP A 154 -6.56 1.66 -21.28
C TRP A 154 -6.52 1.21 -19.81
N VAL A 155 -6.73 2.11 -18.85
CA VAL A 155 -6.87 1.74 -17.42
C VAL A 155 -8.15 0.94 -17.21
N ARG A 156 -9.26 1.37 -17.84
CA ARG A 156 -10.55 0.67 -17.73
C ARG A 156 -10.47 -0.79 -18.17
N LEU A 157 -9.65 -1.07 -19.18
CA LEU A 157 -9.41 -2.44 -19.67
C LEU A 157 -8.66 -3.31 -18.65
N LEU A 158 -7.83 -2.71 -17.79
CA LEU A 158 -7.08 -3.42 -16.74
C LEU A 158 -7.87 -3.60 -15.43
N LEU A 159 -8.95 -2.82 -15.23
CA LEU A 159 -9.73 -2.85 -13.98
C LEU A 159 -10.29 -4.23 -13.60
N PRO A 160 -10.83 -5.06 -14.52
CA PRO A 160 -11.32 -6.39 -14.14
C PRO A 160 -10.25 -7.27 -13.51
N ASP A 161 -9.04 -7.27 -14.08
CA ASP A 161 -7.91 -8.03 -13.54
C ASP A 161 -7.38 -7.39 -12.26
N ALA A 162 -7.31 -6.06 -12.19
CA ALA A 162 -6.95 -5.36 -10.95
C ALA A 162 -7.88 -5.73 -9.79
N ARG A 163 -9.21 -5.75 -10.02
CA ARG A 163 -10.18 -6.18 -9.01
C ARG A 163 -10.01 -7.65 -8.60
N LEU A 164 -9.75 -8.53 -9.57
CA LEU A 164 -9.51 -9.95 -9.31
C LEU A 164 -8.27 -10.14 -8.42
N VAL A 165 -7.17 -9.45 -8.75
CA VAL A 165 -5.92 -9.50 -7.98
C VAL A 165 -6.10 -8.86 -6.60
N THR A 166 -6.77 -7.71 -6.51
CA THR A 166 -7.09 -7.08 -5.21
C THR A 166 -7.89 -8.01 -4.32
N ALA A 167 -8.94 -8.64 -4.83
CA ALA A 167 -9.71 -9.62 -4.05
C ALA A 167 -8.85 -10.83 -3.67
N GLY A 168 -8.05 -11.37 -4.60
CA GLY A 168 -7.20 -12.54 -4.34
C GLY A 168 -6.07 -12.33 -3.34
N LEU A 169 -5.60 -11.09 -3.18
CA LEU A 169 -4.58 -10.72 -2.19
C LEU A 169 -5.17 -10.42 -0.80
N LEU A 170 -6.49 -10.25 -0.69
CA LEU A 170 -7.12 -9.98 0.60
C LEU A 170 -7.42 -11.29 1.35
N PRO A 171 -7.14 -11.34 2.66
CA PRO A 171 -7.62 -12.42 3.53
C PRO A 171 -9.13 -12.58 3.42
N GLU A 172 -9.61 -13.80 3.61
CA GLU A 172 -11.04 -14.13 3.50
C GLU A 172 -11.94 -13.26 4.39
N PRO A 173 -11.65 -13.04 5.69
CA PRO A 173 -12.49 -12.18 6.53
C PRO A 173 -12.61 -10.75 5.99
N VAL A 174 -11.52 -10.23 5.40
CA VAL A 174 -11.50 -8.88 4.83
C VAL A 174 -12.32 -8.81 3.55
N ARG A 175 -12.22 -9.83 2.68
CA ARG A 175 -13.07 -9.92 1.47
C ARG A 175 -14.55 -9.90 1.81
N GLU A 176 -14.96 -10.63 2.86
CA GLU A 176 -16.35 -10.70 3.32
C GLU A 176 -16.84 -9.36 3.86
N LEU A 177 -16.03 -8.67 4.68
CA LEU A 177 -16.36 -7.34 5.21
C LEU A 177 -16.62 -6.30 4.09
N TYR A 178 -15.87 -6.40 2.99
CA TYR A 178 -16.04 -5.58 1.79
C TYR A 178 -17.06 -6.11 0.80
N ARG A 179 -17.65 -7.29 1.03
CA ARG A 179 -18.60 -7.97 0.13
C ARG A 179 -18.04 -8.16 -1.28
N LEU A 180 -16.74 -8.48 -1.38
CA LEU A 180 -16.11 -8.72 -2.67
C LEU A 180 -16.51 -10.10 -3.19
N PRO A 181 -16.97 -10.22 -4.46
CA PRO A 181 -17.34 -11.51 -5.02
C PRO A 181 -16.10 -12.42 -5.10
N TRP A 182 -16.20 -13.60 -4.49
CA TRP A 182 -15.13 -14.59 -4.52
C TRP A 182 -15.70 -16.00 -4.62
N SER A 183 -15.72 -16.52 -5.85
CA SER A 183 -16.14 -17.89 -6.13
C SER A 183 -14.94 -18.76 -6.53
N GLU A 184 -15.16 -20.06 -6.64
CA GLU A 184 -14.14 -20.99 -7.12
C GLU A 184 -13.56 -20.58 -8.49
N GLN A 185 -14.40 -20.05 -9.39
CA GLN A 185 -13.94 -19.53 -10.67
C GLN A 185 -13.02 -18.31 -10.53
N HIS A 186 -13.28 -17.42 -9.57
CA HIS A 186 -12.40 -16.28 -9.26
C HIS A 186 -11.05 -16.80 -8.75
N ARG A 187 -11.05 -17.75 -7.81
CA ARG A 187 -9.83 -18.40 -7.30
C ARG A 187 -8.99 -18.98 -8.44
N GLN A 188 -9.58 -19.78 -9.32
CA GLN A 188 -8.86 -20.39 -10.46
C GLN A 188 -8.33 -19.36 -11.47
N ARG A 189 -9.05 -18.26 -11.70
CA ARG A 189 -8.57 -17.16 -12.56
C ARG A 189 -7.41 -16.44 -11.91
N TYR A 190 -7.50 -16.14 -10.61
CA TYR A 190 -6.44 -15.51 -9.84
C TYR A 190 -5.17 -16.37 -9.81
N GLU A 191 -5.28 -17.65 -9.50
CA GLU A 191 -4.13 -18.57 -9.49
C GLU A 191 -3.48 -18.72 -10.88
N ARG A 192 -4.27 -18.69 -11.96
CA ARG A 192 -3.72 -18.64 -13.33
C ARG A 192 -3.00 -17.33 -13.60
N TRP A 193 -3.57 -16.21 -13.14
CA TRP A 193 -2.97 -14.89 -13.31
C TRP A 193 -1.64 -14.80 -12.56
N MET A 194 -1.60 -15.22 -11.29
CA MET A 194 -0.37 -15.25 -10.48
C MET A 194 0.69 -16.17 -11.06
N ARG A 195 0.33 -17.37 -11.54
CA ARG A 195 1.29 -18.26 -12.22
C ARG A 195 1.88 -17.65 -13.48
N ARG A 196 1.07 -16.94 -14.28
CA ARG A 196 1.58 -16.21 -15.45
C ARG A 196 2.54 -15.11 -15.03
N LEU A 197 2.17 -14.33 -14.00
CA LEU A 197 3.03 -13.29 -13.47
C LEU A 197 4.37 -13.87 -12.98
N ALA A 198 4.35 -14.94 -12.18
CA ALA A 198 5.53 -15.64 -11.66
C ALA A 198 6.41 -16.20 -12.77
N TRP A 199 5.83 -16.59 -13.91
CA TRP A 199 6.60 -17.07 -15.04
C TRP A 199 7.24 -15.92 -15.84
N TRP A 200 6.48 -14.87 -16.15
CA TRP A 200 6.95 -13.77 -17.01
C TRP A 200 7.82 -12.75 -16.28
N TYR A 201 7.43 -12.33 -15.07
CA TYR A 201 8.05 -11.20 -14.40
C TYR A 201 9.54 -11.42 -14.09
N PRO A 202 9.99 -12.56 -13.52
CA PRO A 202 11.41 -12.79 -13.26
C PRO A 202 12.28 -12.81 -14.53
N ARG A 203 11.69 -13.21 -15.67
CA ARG A 203 12.34 -13.27 -16.99
C ARG A 203 12.44 -11.91 -17.68
N MET A 204 11.69 -10.91 -17.23
CA MET A 204 11.78 -9.57 -17.79
C MET A 204 13.14 -8.93 -17.48
N PRO A 205 13.77 -8.25 -18.47
CA PRO A 205 14.97 -7.46 -18.25
C PRO A 205 14.83 -6.51 -17.05
N ARG A 206 15.88 -6.43 -16.22
CA ARG A 206 15.89 -5.59 -15.01
C ARG A 206 15.54 -4.13 -15.32
N ALA A 207 15.98 -3.61 -16.48
CA ALA A 207 15.65 -2.24 -16.91
C ALA A 207 14.14 -2.00 -17.02
N LEU A 208 13.37 -2.95 -17.56
CA LEU A 208 11.91 -2.83 -17.67
C LEU A 208 11.23 -2.94 -16.30
N ARG A 209 11.71 -3.85 -15.44
CA ARG A 209 11.18 -4.00 -14.07
C ARG A 209 11.44 -2.77 -13.20
N HIS A 210 12.58 -2.12 -13.39
CA HIS A 210 12.98 -0.94 -12.62
C HIS A 210 12.49 0.38 -13.24
N ALA A 211 12.03 0.39 -14.49
CA ALA A 211 11.56 1.61 -15.16
C ALA A 211 10.49 2.40 -14.36
N PRO A 212 9.49 1.76 -13.71
CA PRO A 212 8.54 2.48 -12.86
C PRO A 212 9.21 3.14 -11.66
N ARG A 213 10.06 2.41 -10.92
CA ARG A 213 10.84 2.94 -9.80
C ARG A 213 11.65 4.16 -10.23
N ASP A 214 12.38 4.03 -11.35
CA ASP A 214 13.26 5.08 -11.85
C ASP A 214 12.48 6.33 -12.30
N ALA A 215 11.28 6.13 -12.88
CA ALA A 215 10.36 7.23 -13.19
C ALA A 215 9.91 7.99 -11.93
N TYR A 216 9.53 7.28 -10.86
CA TYR A 216 9.16 7.93 -9.60
C TYR A 216 10.35 8.62 -8.93
N LEU A 217 11.56 8.05 -8.97
CA LEU A 217 12.76 8.72 -8.45
C LEU A 217 13.11 9.99 -9.26
N ARG A 218 12.95 9.98 -10.58
CA ARG A 218 13.07 11.21 -11.40
C ARG A 218 12.04 12.27 -10.98
N ARG A 219 10.81 11.86 -10.66
CA ARG A 219 9.78 12.75 -10.13
C ARG A 219 10.19 13.34 -8.77
N VAL A 220 10.72 12.53 -7.85
CA VAL A 220 11.24 13.00 -6.56
C VAL A 220 12.34 14.02 -6.76
N ARG A 221 13.35 13.74 -7.58
CA ARG A 221 14.45 14.67 -7.89
C ARG A 221 13.96 16.00 -8.46
N ARG A 222 12.95 15.96 -9.32
CA ARG A 222 12.30 17.19 -9.82
C ARG A 222 11.65 17.98 -8.69
N MET A 223 10.91 17.32 -7.80
CA MET A 223 10.30 17.96 -6.63
C MET A 223 11.35 18.62 -5.72
N VAL A 224 12.48 17.96 -5.49
CA VAL A 224 13.59 18.52 -4.68
C VAL A 224 14.17 19.78 -5.32
N ARG A 225 14.38 19.77 -6.65
CA ARG A 225 14.86 20.97 -7.38
C ARG A 225 13.89 22.14 -7.27
N GLU A 226 12.59 21.88 -7.43
CA GLU A 226 11.55 22.90 -7.27
C GLU A 226 11.46 23.43 -5.84
N ASP A 227 11.63 22.57 -4.83
CA ASP A 227 11.63 22.97 -3.41
C ASP A 227 12.80 23.90 -3.10
N ARG A 228 14.00 23.56 -3.61
CA ARG A 228 15.20 24.39 -3.47
C ARG A 228 15.06 25.73 -4.20
N ALA A 229 14.40 25.75 -5.36
CA ALA A 229 14.18 26.99 -6.12
C ALA A 229 13.20 27.93 -5.39
N ARG A 230 12.19 27.40 -4.69
CA ARG A 230 11.25 28.21 -3.88
C ARG A 230 11.84 28.74 -2.57
N ALA A 231 12.93 28.14 -2.10
CA ALA A 231 13.61 28.53 -0.86
C ALA A 231 14.73 29.57 -1.09
N ARG A 232 14.99 29.95 -2.34
CA ARG A 232 15.91 31.01 -2.76
C ARG A 232 15.12 32.26 -3.10
#